data_AF-A0A8X8X4D0-F1
#
_entry.id   AF-A0A8X8X4D0-F1
#
_cell.length_a   1.000
_cell.length_b   1.000
_cell.length_c   1.000
_cell.angle_alpha   90.00
_cell.angle_beta   90.00
_cell.angle_gamma   90.00
#
_symmetry.space_group_name_H-M   'P 1'
#
loop_
_entity.id
_entity.type
_entity.pdbx_description
1 polymer ?
#
loop_
_entity_poly.entity_id
_entity_poly.type
_entity_poly.pdbx_seq_one_letter_code
_entity_poly.pdbx_strand_id
1 'polypeptide(L)'
;MDKRRAILNTTKPDIELSTRIVNKRRKEKNAADEATDRDTEQKKYFLHMLDSCGIMKQVAALRNVEPTVLPIEWTTATNKVDSGVYLMRHMETFMGQKVNEWKCGLTPRSALSLQYLRAKMSKELLFGNSNAVMYKIRHLSQ
;
A
#
# COMPACT_ATOMS: atom_id res chain seq x y z
N MET A 1 -17.51 21.93 -8.72
CA MET A 1 -16.06 22.08 -8.48
C MET A 1 -15.58 20.98 -7.56
N ASP A 2 -14.64 20.18 -8.04
CA ASP A 2 -14.26 18.86 -7.51
C ASP A 2 -13.49 18.88 -6.18
N LYS A 3 -14.07 18.23 -5.14
CA LYS A 3 -13.40 17.92 -3.87
C LYS A 3 -12.28 16.86 -3.98
N ARG A 4 -12.05 16.31 -5.18
CA ARG A 4 -11.07 15.22 -5.43
C ARG A 4 -9.63 15.69 -5.63
N ARG A 5 -9.38 16.99 -5.83
CA ARG A 5 -8.01 17.53 -6.03
C ARG A 5 -7.22 17.77 -4.73
N ALA A 6 -7.86 17.72 -3.56
CA ALA A 6 -7.21 18.07 -2.31
C ALA A 6 -6.27 16.99 -1.75
N ILE A 7 -6.42 15.73 -2.16
CA ILE A 7 -5.66 14.59 -1.58
C ILE A 7 -4.21 14.55 -2.10
N LEU A 8 -3.89 15.24 -3.20
CA LEU A 8 -2.56 15.22 -3.82
C LEU A 8 -1.63 16.35 -3.37
N ASN A 9 -2.09 17.27 -2.51
CA ASN A 9 -1.25 18.34 -1.96
C ASN A 9 -0.87 18.02 -0.51
N THR A 10 -0.10 16.95 -0.31
CA THR A 10 0.64 16.78 0.94
C THR A 10 1.79 17.79 0.92
N THR A 11 1.66 18.84 1.72
CA THR A 11 2.67 19.88 1.84
C THR A 11 4.01 19.28 2.32
N LYS A 12 5.10 19.79 1.75
CA LYS A 12 6.53 19.51 2.01
C LYS A 12 6.94 19.24 3.49
N PRO A 13 6.33 19.85 4.53
CA PRO A 13 6.74 19.62 5.93
C PRO A 13 6.45 18.21 6.47
N ASP A 14 5.42 17.52 5.97
CA ASP A 14 4.99 16.23 6.54
C ASP A 14 5.93 15.08 6.16
N ILE A 15 6.48 15.12 4.94
CA ILE A 15 7.42 14.12 4.45
C ILE A 15 8.77 14.23 5.19
N GLU A 16 9.19 15.45 5.52
CA GLU A 16 10.47 15.72 6.18
C GLU A 16 10.48 15.29 7.66
N LEU A 17 9.34 15.46 8.36
CA LEU A 17 9.16 15.00 9.73
C LEU A 17 9.13 13.47 9.80
N SER A 18 8.39 12.81 8.89
CA SER A 18 8.38 11.35 8.78
C SER A 18 9.77 10.79 8.47
N THR A 19 10.53 11.40 7.57
CA THR A 19 11.89 10.92 7.23
C THR A 19 12.89 11.10 8.37
N ARG A 20 12.86 12.21 9.11
CA ARG A 20 13.75 12.41 10.28
C ARG A 20 13.49 11.40 11.40
N ILE A 21 12.22 11.09 11.66
CA ILE A 21 11.82 10.13 12.70
C ILE A 21 12.20 8.69 12.32
N VAL A 22 12.03 8.31 11.04
CA VAL A 22 12.41 7.00 10.51
C VAL A 22 13.93 6.81 10.56
N ASN A 23 14.71 7.84 10.21
CA ASN A 23 16.17 7.76 10.16
C ASN A 23 16.83 7.72 11.55
N LYS A 24 16.23 8.36 12.56
CA LYS A 24 16.76 8.36 13.94
C LYS A 24 16.60 6.99 14.62
N ARG A 25 15.51 6.25 14.36
CA ARG A 25 15.20 4.97 15.04
C ARG A 25 15.91 3.74 14.46
N ARG A 26 16.40 3.81 13.21
CA ARG A 26 17.12 2.73 12.53
C ARG A 26 18.46 2.34 13.19
N LYS A 27 18.98 3.16 14.11
CA LYS A 27 20.31 2.93 14.73
C LYS A 27 20.29 2.07 16.00
N GLU A 28 19.14 1.71 16.58
CA GLU A 28 19.11 1.29 18.00
C GLU A 28 18.25 0.06 18.38
N LYS A 29 17.69 -0.76 17.47
CA LYS A 29 16.72 -1.81 17.89
C LYS A 29 16.96 -3.24 17.33
N ASN A 30 16.50 -4.22 18.11
CA ASN A 30 16.51 -5.65 17.78
C ASN A 30 15.31 -6.02 16.87
N ALA A 31 15.47 -7.04 16.02
CA ALA A 31 14.56 -7.34 14.91
C ALA A 31 13.11 -7.69 15.31
N ALA A 32 12.89 -8.28 16.49
CA ALA A 32 11.55 -8.61 16.99
C ALA A 32 10.80 -7.37 17.50
N ASP A 33 11.49 -6.52 18.28
CA ASP A 33 10.97 -5.24 18.76
C ASP A 33 10.68 -4.27 17.60
N GLU A 34 11.47 -4.35 16.51
CA GLU A 34 11.22 -3.59 15.28
C GLU A 34 9.95 -4.03 14.54
N ALA A 35 9.57 -5.31 14.57
CA ALA A 35 8.39 -5.79 13.85
C ALA A 35 7.10 -5.30 14.51
N THR A 36 6.98 -5.44 15.83
CA THR A 36 5.82 -4.98 16.60
C THR A 36 5.69 -3.45 16.58
N ASP A 37 6.80 -2.71 16.70
CA ASP A 37 6.80 -1.22 16.64
C ASP A 37 6.36 -0.71 15.25
N ARG A 38 6.71 -1.42 14.17
CA ARG A 38 6.32 -1.03 12.80
C ARG A 38 4.82 -1.17 12.56
N ASP A 39 4.20 -2.26 13.01
CA ASP A 39 2.76 -2.51 12.80
C ASP A 39 1.91 -1.50 13.59
N THR A 40 2.33 -1.18 14.83
CA THR A 40 1.68 -0.14 15.64
C THR A 40 1.80 1.25 15.01
N GLU A 41 2.98 1.62 14.49
CA GLU A 41 3.18 2.91 13.82
C GLU A 41 2.38 2.97 12.51
N GLN A 42 2.36 1.90 11.71
CA GLN A 42 1.55 1.85 10.48
C GLN A 42 0.06 2.03 10.78
N LYS A 43 -0.46 1.38 11.83
CA LYS A 43 -1.84 1.59 12.29
C LYS A 43 -2.09 3.06 12.62
N LYS A 44 -1.15 3.74 13.30
CA LYS A 44 -1.28 5.16 13.64
C LYS A 44 -1.39 6.05 12.39
N TYR A 45 -0.52 5.86 11.40
CA TYR A 45 -0.59 6.61 10.13
C TYR A 45 -1.89 6.32 9.37
N PHE A 46 -2.33 5.07 9.36
CA PHE A 46 -3.57 4.69 8.70
C PHE A 46 -4.80 5.35 9.34
N LEU A 47 -4.88 5.35 10.67
CA LEU A 47 -5.95 6.04 11.40
C LEU A 47 -5.97 7.55 11.12
N HIS A 48 -4.79 8.18 11.09
CA HIS A 48 -4.66 9.61 10.76
C HIS A 48 -5.15 9.93 9.33
N MET A 49 -4.83 9.06 8.36
CA MET A 49 -5.32 9.19 6.99
C MET A 49 -6.85 9.09 6.92
N LEU A 50 -7.45 8.10 7.60
CA LEU A 50 -8.90 7.92 7.62
C LEU A 50 -9.61 9.12 8.27
N ASP A 51 -9.05 9.66 9.35
CA ASP A 51 -9.55 10.84 10.04
C ASP A 51 -9.54 12.08 9.13
N SER A 52 -8.42 12.29 8.43
CA SER A 52 -8.25 13.36 7.42
C SER A 52 -9.24 13.24 6.25
N CYS A 53 -9.69 12.01 5.94
CA CYS A 53 -10.70 11.73 4.93
C CYS A 53 -12.15 11.86 5.45
N GLY A 54 -12.36 12.14 6.74
CA GLY A 54 -13.68 12.24 7.38
C GLY A 54 -14.35 10.89 7.65
N ILE A 55 -13.59 9.79 7.67
CA ILE A 55 -14.08 8.41 7.80
C ILE A 55 -14.13 8.01 9.30
N MET A 56 -14.81 8.85 10.11
CA MET A 56 -14.70 8.81 11.58
C MET A 56 -15.26 7.53 12.23
N LYS A 57 -16.30 6.92 11.65
CA LYS A 57 -16.90 5.69 12.20
C LYS A 57 -15.88 4.53 12.21
N GLN A 58 -15.11 4.39 11.15
CA GLN A 58 -14.08 3.36 11.01
C GLN A 58 -12.88 3.65 11.89
N VAL A 59 -12.51 4.93 12.05
CA VAL A 59 -11.45 5.34 13.00
C VAL A 59 -11.79 4.90 14.43
N ALA A 60 -13.02 5.14 14.87
CA ALA A 60 -13.48 4.71 16.19
C ALA A 60 -13.44 3.18 16.36
N ALA A 61 -13.89 2.44 15.35
CA ALA A 61 -13.88 0.98 15.35
C ALA A 61 -12.45 0.40 15.38
N LEU A 62 -11.50 1.00 14.66
CA LEU A 62 -10.14 0.48 14.51
C LEU A 62 -9.18 0.91 15.62
N ARG A 63 -9.51 1.96 16.39
CA ARG A 63 -8.61 2.52 17.43
C ARG A 63 -8.11 1.45 18.40
N ASN A 64 -9.00 0.56 18.84
CA ASN A 64 -8.70 -0.46 19.85
C ASN A 64 -8.47 -1.86 19.26
N VAL A 65 -8.43 -1.99 17.93
CA VAL A 65 -8.18 -3.28 17.26
C VAL A 65 -6.68 -3.49 17.13
N GLU A 66 -6.17 -4.59 17.67
CA GLU A 66 -4.77 -4.95 17.49
C GLU A 66 -4.53 -5.43 16.04
N PRO A 67 -3.52 -4.90 15.32
CA PRO A 67 -3.17 -5.39 14.00
C PRO A 67 -2.73 -6.85 14.08
N THR A 68 -3.38 -7.72 13.32
CA THR A 68 -2.98 -9.13 13.21
C THR A 68 -2.50 -9.39 11.80
N VAL A 69 -1.32 -10.00 11.67
CA VAL A 69 -0.83 -10.49 10.38
C VAL A 69 -1.70 -11.66 9.93
N LEU A 70 -2.34 -11.52 8.78
CA LEU A 70 -3.20 -12.57 8.23
C LEU A 70 -2.33 -13.69 7.63
N PRO A 71 -2.59 -14.97 7.98
CA PRO A 71 -1.86 -16.10 7.42
C PRO A 71 -2.39 -16.42 6.01
N ILE A 72 -1.93 -15.66 5.01
CA ILE A 72 -2.25 -15.87 3.59
C ILE A 72 -1.19 -16.74 2.92
N GLU A 73 -1.61 -17.67 2.06
CA GLU A 73 -0.74 -18.70 1.45
C GLU A 73 0.43 -18.16 0.62
N TRP A 74 0.30 -16.94 0.12
CA TRP A 74 1.30 -16.28 -0.71
C TRP A 74 2.15 -15.26 0.06
N THR A 75 2.05 -15.22 1.40
CA THR A 75 2.93 -14.39 2.24
C THR A 75 4.39 -14.76 1.98
N THR A 76 5.25 -13.76 1.80
CA THR A 76 6.69 -13.99 1.66
C THR A 76 7.45 -13.10 2.64
N ALA A 77 8.42 -13.67 3.36
CA ALA A 77 9.31 -12.90 4.23
C ALA A 77 10.55 -12.38 3.47
N THR A 78 10.89 -13.00 2.33
CA THR A 78 12.15 -12.80 1.63
C THR A 78 12.03 -11.95 0.37
N ASN A 79 10.86 -11.92 -0.29
CA ASN A 79 10.68 -11.15 -1.52
C ASN A 79 10.31 -9.69 -1.20
N LYS A 80 11.35 -8.85 -1.08
CA LYS A 80 11.20 -7.41 -0.85
C LYS A 80 11.00 -6.61 -2.15
N VAL A 81 11.32 -7.19 -3.30
CA VAL A 81 11.32 -6.51 -4.62
C VAL A 81 9.89 -6.34 -5.13
N ASP A 82 9.00 -7.28 -4.82
CA ASP A 82 7.65 -7.34 -5.38
C ASP A 82 6.54 -6.80 -4.48
N SER A 83 6.90 -6.12 -3.38
CA SER A 83 5.94 -5.58 -2.43
C SER A 83 4.82 -4.77 -3.08
N GLY A 84 5.14 -3.95 -4.10
CA GLY A 84 4.14 -3.20 -4.87
C GLY A 84 3.17 -4.08 -5.68
N VAL A 85 3.65 -5.19 -6.25
CA VAL A 85 2.80 -6.15 -6.97
C VAL A 85 1.84 -6.84 -6.01
N TYR A 86 2.35 -7.28 -4.85
CA TYR A 86 1.52 -7.87 -3.80
C TYR A 86 0.45 -6.89 -3.32
N LEU A 87 0.81 -5.62 -3.09
CA LEU A 87 -0.13 -4.58 -2.66
C LEU A 87 -1.20 -4.30 -3.70
N MET A 88 -0.82 -4.08 -4.97
CA MET A 88 -1.79 -3.81 -6.04
C MET A 88 -2.71 -5.01 -6.27
N ARG A 89 -2.19 -6.24 -6.19
CA ARG A 89 -3.01 -7.45 -6.34
C ARG A 89 -3.96 -7.65 -5.16
N HIS A 90 -3.52 -7.29 -3.95
CA HIS A 90 -4.36 -7.24 -2.77
C HIS A 90 -5.56 -6.32 -3.03
N MET A 91 -5.31 -5.07 -3.42
CA MET A 91 -6.35 -4.09 -3.71
C MET A 91 -7.28 -4.52 -4.86
N GLU A 92 -6.77 -5.24 -5.86
CA GLU A 92 -7.59 -5.71 -6.99
C GLU A 92 -8.56 -6.85 -6.61
N THR A 93 -8.17 -7.73 -5.68
CA THR A 93 -8.88 -8.99 -5.45
C THR A 93 -9.58 -9.08 -4.09
N PHE A 94 -9.14 -8.30 -3.10
CA PHE A 94 -9.72 -8.30 -1.77
C PHE A 94 -10.92 -7.36 -1.70
N MET A 95 -12.08 -7.92 -1.41
CA MET A 95 -13.37 -7.22 -1.30
C MET A 95 -14.01 -7.42 0.08
N GLY A 96 -13.22 -7.80 1.09
CA GLY A 96 -13.69 -8.09 2.45
C GLY A 96 -14.07 -9.56 2.70
N GLN A 97 -13.64 -10.48 1.85
CA GLN A 97 -13.85 -11.92 2.06
C GLN A 97 -13.03 -12.43 3.27
N LYS A 98 -13.41 -13.59 3.81
CA LYS A 98 -12.58 -14.27 4.82
C LYS A 98 -11.27 -14.74 4.18
N VAL A 99 -10.21 -14.82 4.99
CA VAL A 99 -8.86 -15.20 4.53
C VAL A 99 -8.85 -16.55 3.79
N ASN A 100 -9.58 -17.54 4.31
CA ASN A 100 -9.67 -18.87 3.71
C ASN A 100 -10.48 -18.93 2.40
N GLU A 101 -11.31 -17.92 2.13
CA GLU A 101 -12.13 -17.81 0.92
C GLU A 101 -11.47 -16.92 -0.14
N TRP A 102 -10.44 -16.16 0.26
CA TRP A 102 -9.81 -15.18 -0.61
C TRP A 102 -8.76 -15.79 -1.54
N LYS A 103 -9.12 -15.90 -2.82
CA LYS A 103 -8.25 -16.38 -3.89
C LYS A 103 -7.57 -15.21 -4.62
N CYS A 104 -6.39 -14.83 -4.14
CA CYS A 104 -5.57 -13.76 -4.73
C CYS A 104 -4.97 -14.14 -6.10
N GLY A 105 -4.83 -15.44 -6.38
CA GLY A 105 -4.21 -15.95 -7.62
C GLY A 105 -2.69 -15.79 -7.66
N LEU A 106 -2.07 -15.43 -6.53
CA LEU A 106 -0.63 -15.47 -6.33
C LEU A 106 -0.24 -16.83 -5.79
N THR A 107 0.82 -17.41 -6.35
CA THR A 107 1.42 -18.64 -5.85
C THR A 107 2.89 -18.37 -5.50
N PRO A 108 3.43 -18.92 -4.40
CA PRO A 108 4.80 -18.66 -3.94
C PRO A 108 5.92 -19.00 -4.94
N ARG A 109 5.63 -19.75 -6.02
CA ARG A 109 6.63 -20.36 -6.90
C ARG A 109 6.53 -19.96 -8.38
N SER A 110 5.67 -19.02 -8.76
CA SER A 110 5.54 -18.63 -10.17
C SER A 110 6.17 -17.27 -10.45
N ALA A 111 7.48 -17.27 -10.75
CA ALA A 111 8.18 -16.06 -11.20
C ALA A 111 7.53 -15.45 -12.46
N LEU A 112 6.97 -16.29 -13.34
CA LEU A 112 6.24 -15.87 -14.53
C LEU A 112 4.93 -15.16 -14.18
N SER A 113 4.19 -15.62 -13.17
CA SER A 113 2.95 -14.93 -12.76
C SER A 113 3.23 -13.54 -12.21
N LEU A 114 4.33 -13.38 -11.44
CA LEU A 114 4.78 -12.08 -10.96
C LEU A 114 5.20 -11.16 -12.12
N GLN A 115 5.96 -11.67 -13.10
CA GLN A 115 6.31 -10.89 -14.30
C GLN A 115 5.08 -10.44 -15.09
N TYR A 116 4.11 -11.33 -15.28
CA TYR A 116 2.85 -10.99 -15.93
C TYR A 116 2.09 -9.90 -15.15
N LEU A 117 1.99 -10.03 -13.83
CA LEU A 117 1.34 -9.03 -12.99
C LEU A 117 2.07 -7.69 -13.02
N ARG A 118 3.42 -7.67 -13.00
CA ARG A 118 4.21 -6.44 -13.18
C ARG A 118 3.88 -5.77 -14.50
N ALA A 119 3.84 -6.52 -15.61
CA ALA A 119 3.52 -5.99 -16.92
C ALA A 119 2.09 -5.44 -16.98
N LYS A 120 1.11 -6.21 -16.46
CA LYS A 120 -0.29 -5.78 -16.37
C LYS A 120 -0.43 -4.49 -15.56
N MET A 121 0.13 -4.44 -14.36
CA MET A 121 0.04 -3.27 -13.48
C MET A 121 0.76 -2.06 -14.07
N SER A 122 1.93 -2.25 -14.70
CA SER A 122 2.65 -1.17 -15.39
C SER A 122 1.81 -0.61 -16.54
N LYS A 123 1.13 -1.47 -17.31
CA LYS A 123 0.19 -1.05 -18.34
C LYS A 123 -0.98 -0.25 -17.75
N GLU A 124 -1.61 -0.72 -16.67
CA GLU A 124 -2.71 0.04 -16.05
C GLU A 124 -2.25 1.36 -15.41
N LEU A 125 -1.04 1.43 -14.84
CA LEU A 125 -0.47 2.67 -14.31
C LEU A 125 -0.13 3.67 -15.43
N LEU A 126 0.44 3.20 -16.53
CA LEU A 126 0.77 4.04 -17.68
C LEU A 126 -0.49 4.49 -18.39
N PHE A 127 -1.33 3.55 -18.83
CA PHE A 127 -2.45 3.79 -19.73
C PHE A 127 -3.81 3.99 -19.03
N GLY A 128 -3.86 3.91 -17.70
CA GLY A 128 -5.10 4.08 -16.95
C GLY A 128 -5.68 5.48 -17.10
N ASN A 129 -7.01 5.56 -17.08
CA ASN A 129 -7.76 6.80 -17.29
C ASN A 129 -7.40 7.93 -16.30
N SER A 130 -6.86 7.57 -15.13
CA SER A 130 -6.44 8.52 -14.10
C SER A 130 -5.06 9.15 -14.36
N ASN A 131 -4.28 8.62 -15.31
CA ASN A 131 -2.94 9.13 -15.59
C ASN A 131 -2.97 10.24 -16.65
N ALA A 132 -2.96 11.49 -16.21
CA ALA A 132 -2.99 12.67 -17.08
C ALA A 132 -1.74 12.83 -17.99
N VAL A 133 -0.63 12.16 -17.69
CA VAL A 133 0.59 12.21 -18.51
C VAL A 133 0.38 11.49 -19.86
N MET A 134 -0.62 10.61 -19.95
CA MET A 134 -0.97 9.87 -21.16
C MET A 134 -1.24 10.75 -22.38
N TYR A 135 -1.84 11.92 -22.19
CA TYR A 135 -2.10 12.84 -23.30
C TYR A 135 -0.81 13.28 -23.99
N LYS A 136 0.32 13.36 -23.26
CA LYS A 136 1.61 13.78 -23.83
C LYS A 136 2.32 12.66 -24.59
N ILE A 137 2.28 11.42 -24.08
CA ILE A 137 2.98 10.28 -24.72
C ILE A 137 2.24 9.85 -25.99
N ARG A 138 0.90 9.86 -25.98
CA ARG A 138 0.08 9.45 -27.13
C ARG A 138 0.22 10.36 -28.35
N HIS A 139 0.73 11.57 -28.17
CA HIS A 139 1.00 12.54 -29.25
C HIS A 139 2.43 12.48 -29.78
N LEU A 140 3.33 11.73 -29.12
CA LEU A 140 4.72 11.53 -29.57
C LEU A 140 4.91 10.22 -30.36
N SER A 141 3.86 9.40 -30.47
CA SER A 141 3.87 8.13 -31.19
C SER A 141 3.03 8.15 -32.49
N GLN A 142 2.65 9.34 -32.97
CA GLN A 142 2.03 9.58 -34.29
C GLN A 142 3.03 10.33 -35.15
#